data_AF-A0A1G9GZQ3-F1
#
_entry.id   AF-A0A1G9GZQ3-F1
#
_cell.length_a   1.000
_cell.length_b   1.000
_cell.length_c   1.000
_cell.angle_alpha   90.00
_cell.angle_beta   90.00
_cell.angle_gamma   90.00
#
_symmetry.space_group_name_H-M   'P 1'
#
loop_
_entity.id
_entity.type
_entity.pdbx_description
1 polymer ?
#
loop_
_entity_poly.entity_id
_entity_poly.type
_entity_poly.pdbx_seq_one_letter_code
_entity_poly.pdbx_strand_id
1 'polypeptide(L)'
;MTSKNIARPLAAATLLTGLALAGCSAPQAGSAPSSAAGTSAASASSTPSPSETSGPFGDFASAGEACTTIKEQAAGATLLPLSAAQGKTAELEQFKADLAETAGRVPDSLKADFANLKEVAVAGVTDQTVFSSGKLQAAMAPVTTWITSNCK
;
A
#
# COMPACT_ATOMS: atom_id res chain seq x y z
N MET A 1 9.19 62.71 -12.80
CA MET A 1 8.40 62.04 -11.75
C MET A 1 9.23 60.91 -11.17
N THR A 2 9.17 60.75 -9.86
CA THR A 2 10.17 60.11 -8.99
C THR A 2 10.01 58.59 -8.91
N SER A 3 11.07 57.81 -9.14
CA SER A 3 11.13 56.39 -8.77
C SER A 3 11.61 56.28 -7.33
N LYS A 4 10.72 55.86 -6.43
CA LYS A 4 10.95 55.81 -4.99
C LYS A 4 11.42 54.41 -4.58
N ASN A 5 12.68 54.34 -4.13
CA ASN A 5 13.25 53.21 -3.39
C ASN A 5 12.44 52.92 -2.12
N ILE A 6 12.06 51.66 -1.86
CA ILE A 6 11.95 51.11 -0.51
C ILE A 6 12.47 49.66 -0.53
N ALA A 7 13.60 49.47 0.14
CA ALA A 7 14.03 48.19 0.67
C ALA A 7 13.26 47.89 1.97
N ARG A 8 12.84 46.64 2.21
CA ARG A 8 13.12 45.93 3.48
C ARG A 8 12.65 44.45 3.48
N PRO A 9 13.28 43.61 4.31
CA PRO A 9 13.21 42.15 4.32
C PRO A 9 12.25 41.60 5.38
N LEU A 10 11.77 40.36 5.21
CA LEU A 10 11.22 39.48 6.25
C LEU A 10 11.53 38.05 5.79
N ALA A 11 12.57 37.38 6.30
CA ALA A 11 12.61 36.63 7.56
C ALA A 11 11.50 35.57 7.68
N ALA A 12 11.93 34.29 7.64
CA ALA A 12 11.35 33.10 8.29
C ALA A 12 11.32 31.88 7.34
N ALA A 13 12.49 31.31 7.04
CA ALA A 13 12.54 29.90 6.65
C ALA A 13 12.38 29.09 7.95
N THR A 14 11.18 28.62 8.20
CA THR A 14 10.84 27.76 9.33
C THR A 14 11.57 26.43 9.19
N LEU A 15 12.16 26.02 10.30
CA LEU A 15 12.87 24.77 10.52
C LEU A 15 11.99 23.58 10.14
N LEU A 16 12.41 22.79 9.16
CA LEU A 16 11.87 21.45 8.94
C LEU A 16 12.36 20.55 10.08
N THR A 17 11.49 20.37 11.06
CA THR A 17 11.64 19.41 12.15
C THR A 17 11.68 18.02 11.54
N GLY A 18 12.85 17.37 11.60
CA GLY A 18 12.97 15.96 11.32
C GLY A 18 12.09 15.18 12.28
N LEU A 19 11.17 14.37 11.74
CA LEU A 19 10.52 13.30 12.48
C LEU A 19 11.60 12.30 12.89
N ALA A 20 12.14 12.50 14.10
CA ALA A 20 12.85 11.46 14.80
C ALA A 20 11.85 10.33 15.08
N LEU A 21 12.06 9.17 14.47
CA LEU A 21 11.47 7.92 14.92
C LEU A 21 11.84 7.74 16.40
N ALA A 22 10.86 7.91 17.27
CA ALA A 22 10.97 7.53 18.67
C ALA A 22 11.09 6.00 18.76
N GLY A 23 12.30 5.48 18.57
CA GLY A 23 12.71 4.17 19.04
C GLY A 23 12.85 4.21 20.55
N CYS A 24 11.72 4.10 21.26
CA CYS A 24 11.71 3.90 22.70
C CYS A 24 11.58 2.41 22.98
N SER A 25 12.70 1.75 23.29
CA SER A 25 12.77 0.62 24.23
C SER A 25 14.23 0.39 24.64
N ALA A 26 14.50 0.66 25.90
CA ALA A 26 15.82 0.57 26.53
C ALA A 26 16.31 -0.88 26.69
N PRO A 27 17.64 -1.13 26.70
CA PRO A 27 18.19 -2.41 27.12
C PRO A 27 18.23 -2.51 28.65
N GLN A 28 17.48 -3.45 29.23
CA GLN A 28 17.68 -3.90 30.60
C GLN A 28 18.80 -4.93 30.62
N ALA A 29 19.94 -4.55 31.20
CA ALA A 29 21.05 -5.43 31.48
C ALA A 29 20.82 -6.20 32.79
N GLY A 30 21.02 -7.51 32.73
CA GLY A 30 21.59 -8.30 33.83
C GLY A 30 20.61 -8.98 34.78
N SER A 31 20.31 -10.24 34.50
CA SER A 31 20.06 -11.24 35.55
C SER A 31 20.53 -12.61 35.07
N ALA A 32 21.58 -13.12 35.70
CA ALA A 32 21.90 -14.54 35.79
C ALA A 32 22.08 -14.82 37.30
N PRO A 33 21.66 -15.97 37.85
CA PRO A 33 22.19 -17.26 37.40
C PRO A 33 21.21 -18.47 37.35
N SER A 34 21.65 -19.46 36.58
CA SER A 34 21.54 -20.92 36.78
C SER A 34 20.20 -21.58 37.12
N SER A 35 19.69 -22.42 36.20
CA SER A 35 19.84 -23.90 36.26
C SER A 35 18.80 -24.64 35.41
N ALA A 36 19.27 -25.75 34.83
CA ALA A 36 18.54 -27.00 34.58
C ALA A 36 17.56 -27.13 33.40
N ALA A 37 18.03 -27.95 32.44
CA ALA A 37 17.37 -29.16 31.93
C ALA A 37 16.35 -29.09 30.77
N GLY A 38 16.60 -29.95 29.78
CA GLY A 38 15.62 -30.55 28.86
C GLY A 38 15.44 -29.77 27.55
N THR A 39 16.14 -30.12 26.47
CA THR A 39 15.71 -31.15 25.49
C THR A 39 14.29 -30.92 24.97
N SER A 40 14.16 -30.21 23.85
CA SER A 40 13.71 -30.78 22.56
C SER A 40 13.32 -29.68 21.58
N ALA A 41 13.88 -29.79 20.39
CA ALA A 41 13.39 -29.12 19.19
C ALA A 41 11.91 -29.50 18.95
N ALA A 42 11.10 -28.51 18.65
CA ALA A 42 9.90 -28.71 17.85
C ALA A 42 9.73 -27.49 16.94
N SER A 43 10.22 -27.65 15.72
CA SER A 43 9.79 -26.88 14.56
C SER A 43 8.26 -26.87 14.56
N ALA A 44 7.65 -25.70 14.78
CA ALA A 44 6.24 -25.54 14.48
C ALA A 44 6.11 -25.39 12.96
N SER A 45 6.06 -26.55 12.31
CA SER A 45 5.69 -26.72 10.92
C SER A 45 4.37 -26.00 10.65
N SER A 46 4.44 -25.02 9.76
CA SER A 46 3.30 -24.36 9.14
C SER A 46 2.37 -25.43 8.56
N THR A 47 1.29 -25.72 9.27
CA THR A 47 0.18 -26.49 8.71
C THR A 47 -0.86 -25.45 8.27
N PRO A 48 -1.06 -25.20 6.96
CA PRO A 48 -2.15 -24.35 6.54
C PRO A 48 -3.46 -25.05 6.91
N SER A 49 -4.15 -24.50 7.91
CA SER A 49 -5.48 -24.97 8.28
C SER A 49 -6.45 -24.55 7.15
N PRO A 50 -7.23 -25.47 6.57
CA PRO A 50 -8.11 -25.15 5.46
C PRO A 50 -9.41 -24.55 6.01
N SER A 51 -9.36 -23.32 6.54
CA SER A 51 -10.51 -22.44 6.81
C SER A 51 -10.02 -21.14 7.48
N GLU A 52 -8.99 -20.48 6.93
CA GLU A 52 -8.78 -19.08 7.25
C GLU A 52 -9.89 -18.33 6.49
N THR A 53 -11.07 -18.16 7.11
CA THR A 53 -11.95 -17.08 6.70
C THR A 53 -11.12 -15.83 6.92
N SER A 54 -10.59 -15.27 5.82
CA SER A 54 -9.85 -14.03 5.87
C SER A 54 -10.74 -13.02 6.61
N GLY A 55 -10.18 -12.33 7.60
CA GLY A 55 -10.95 -11.41 8.43
C GLY A 55 -11.60 -10.29 7.58
N PRO A 56 -12.32 -9.33 8.21
CA PRO A 56 -12.97 -8.24 7.48
C PRO A 56 -12.02 -7.40 6.59
N PHE A 57 -10.71 -7.54 6.80
CA PHE A 57 -9.66 -6.86 6.06
C PHE A 57 -8.81 -7.80 5.19
N GLY A 58 -9.19 -9.07 5.01
CA GLY A 58 -8.43 -10.02 4.20
C GLY A 58 -7.28 -10.67 4.97
N ASP A 59 -6.18 -10.97 4.27
CA ASP A 59 -4.95 -11.55 4.83
C ASP A 59 -3.96 -10.49 5.34
N PHE A 60 -4.45 -9.29 5.62
CA PHE A 60 -3.66 -8.19 6.19
C PHE A 60 -3.61 -8.29 7.72
N ALA A 61 -2.46 -7.94 8.32
CA ALA A 61 -2.30 -8.06 9.77
C ALA A 61 -3.14 -7.03 10.55
N SER A 62 -3.59 -5.96 9.88
CA SER A 62 -4.47 -4.96 10.48
C SER A 62 -5.31 -4.22 9.44
N ALA A 63 -6.37 -3.55 9.91
CA ALA A 63 -7.17 -2.62 9.11
C ALA A 63 -6.31 -1.49 8.51
N GLY A 64 -5.36 -0.96 9.29
CA GLY A 64 -4.46 0.09 8.83
C GLY A 64 -3.56 -0.37 7.69
N GLU A 65 -3.05 -1.60 7.75
CA GLU A 65 -2.25 -2.20 6.68
C GLU A 65 -3.08 -2.41 5.43
N ALA A 66 -4.25 -3.06 5.54
CA ALA A 66 -5.16 -3.28 4.41
C ALA A 66 -5.52 -1.96 3.73
N CYS A 67 -5.91 -0.97 4.52
CA CYS A 67 -6.28 0.34 4.01
C CYS A 67 -5.13 1.07 3.33
N THR A 68 -3.92 0.96 3.86
CA THR A 68 -2.73 1.58 3.24
C THR A 68 -2.42 0.90 1.91
N THR A 69 -2.27 -0.42 1.91
CA THR A 69 -1.92 -1.17 0.69
C THR A 69 -3.00 -1.03 -0.39
N ILE A 70 -4.28 -1.16 -0.05
CA ILE A 70 -5.36 -1.04 -1.04
C ILE A 70 -5.44 0.39 -1.61
N LYS A 71 -5.21 1.43 -0.78
CA LYS A 71 -5.12 2.83 -1.25
C LYS A 71 -3.92 3.05 -2.17
N GLU A 72 -2.76 2.51 -1.82
CA GLU A 72 -1.54 2.62 -2.63
C GLU A 72 -1.72 1.95 -4.00
N GLN A 73 -2.29 0.75 -4.03
CA GLN A 73 -2.56 0.05 -5.28
C GLN A 73 -3.63 0.77 -6.11
N ALA A 74 -4.69 1.26 -5.47
CA ALA A 74 -5.68 2.11 -6.14
C ALA A 74 -5.02 3.36 -6.75
N ALA A 75 -4.19 4.08 -6.01
CA ALA A 75 -3.48 5.26 -6.50
C ALA A 75 -2.51 4.90 -7.64
N GLY A 76 -1.72 3.83 -7.50
CA GLY A 76 -0.82 3.35 -8.55
C GLY A 76 -1.56 2.96 -9.82
N ALA A 77 -2.76 2.38 -9.71
CA ALA A 77 -3.58 2.02 -10.87
C ALA A 77 -3.99 3.27 -11.67
N THR A 78 -4.28 4.40 -11.01
CA THR A 78 -4.58 5.67 -11.71
C THR A 78 -3.40 6.21 -12.52
N LEU A 79 -2.17 5.83 -12.17
CA LEU A 79 -0.95 6.25 -12.87
C LEU A 79 -0.60 5.33 -14.04
N LEU A 80 -1.24 4.15 -14.16
CA LEU A 80 -0.96 3.22 -15.24
C LEU A 80 -1.12 3.80 -16.65
N PRO A 81 -2.17 4.58 -16.98
CA PRO A 81 -2.29 5.18 -18.31
C PRO A 81 -1.10 6.08 -18.63
N LEU A 82 -0.60 6.82 -17.63
CA LEU A 82 0.55 7.70 -17.79
C LEU A 82 1.85 6.88 -17.96
N SER A 83 2.07 5.85 -17.14
CA SER A 83 3.23 4.97 -17.24
C SER A 83 3.26 4.19 -18.56
N ALA A 84 2.10 3.73 -19.04
CA ALA A 84 1.95 3.09 -20.34
C ALA A 84 2.28 4.06 -21.48
N ALA A 85 1.79 5.30 -21.42
CA ALA A 85 2.11 6.35 -22.40
C ALA A 85 3.60 6.74 -22.40
N GLN A 86 4.28 6.66 -21.25
CA GLN A 86 5.72 6.90 -21.12
C GLN A 86 6.59 5.69 -21.53
N GLY A 87 5.99 4.55 -21.89
CA GLY A 87 6.74 3.34 -22.26
C GLY A 87 7.51 2.69 -21.11
N LYS A 88 7.13 2.95 -19.85
CA LYS A 88 7.79 2.43 -18.64
C LYS A 88 7.39 0.97 -18.37
N THR A 89 7.85 0.06 -19.22
CA THR A 89 7.45 -1.36 -19.18
C THR A 89 7.85 -2.08 -17.88
N ALA A 90 9.03 -1.78 -17.31
CA ALA A 90 9.49 -2.43 -16.09
C ALA A 90 8.66 -2.08 -14.84
N GLU A 91 8.38 -0.79 -14.59
CA GLU A 91 7.50 -0.34 -13.50
C GLU A 91 6.09 -0.93 -13.62
N LEU A 92 5.67 -1.19 -14.84
CA LEU A 92 4.31 -1.56 -15.19
C LEU A 92 4.10 -3.07 -15.11
N GLU A 93 5.12 -3.88 -15.42
CA GLU A 93 5.15 -5.30 -15.06
C GLU A 93 5.24 -5.51 -13.55
N GLN A 94 6.02 -4.70 -12.84
CA GLN A 94 6.06 -4.72 -11.38
C GLN A 94 4.68 -4.40 -10.79
N PHE A 95 4.03 -3.35 -11.28
CA PHE A 95 2.69 -2.98 -10.83
C PHE A 95 1.65 -4.09 -11.04
N LYS A 96 1.74 -4.85 -12.15
CA LYS A 96 0.87 -6.03 -12.37
C LYS A 96 1.10 -7.12 -11.33
N ALA A 97 2.35 -7.38 -10.98
CA ALA A 97 2.70 -8.37 -9.97
C ALA A 97 2.16 -7.95 -8.60
N ASP A 98 2.36 -6.69 -8.21
CA ASP A 98 1.89 -6.13 -6.94
C ASP A 98 0.34 -6.14 -6.86
N LEU A 99 -0.35 -5.84 -7.96
CA LEU A 99 -1.81 -5.98 -8.09
C LEU A 99 -2.27 -7.43 -7.91
N ALA A 100 -1.55 -8.39 -8.50
CA ALA A 100 -1.89 -9.81 -8.40
C ALA A 100 -1.69 -10.35 -6.98
N GLU A 101 -0.61 -9.96 -6.31
CA GLU A 101 -0.37 -10.28 -4.90
C GLU A 101 -1.48 -9.68 -4.02
N THR A 102 -1.76 -8.39 -4.19
CA THR A 102 -2.78 -7.70 -3.40
C THR A 102 -4.16 -8.32 -3.61
N ALA A 103 -4.50 -8.72 -4.84
CA ALA A 103 -5.77 -9.40 -5.15
C ALA A 103 -5.94 -10.74 -4.40
N GLY A 104 -4.84 -11.40 -4.02
CA GLY A 104 -4.87 -12.59 -3.17
C GLY A 104 -5.21 -12.25 -1.71
N ARG A 105 -4.77 -11.08 -1.24
CA ARG A 105 -4.82 -10.65 0.17
C ARG A 105 -6.04 -9.81 0.52
N VAL A 106 -6.72 -9.20 -0.45
CA VAL A 106 -7.91 -8.36 -0.19
C VAL A 106 -9.04 -9.17 0.47
N PRO A 107 -9.88 -8.51 1.30
CA PRO A 107 -11.04 -9.16 1.89
C PRO A 107 -12.01 -9.68 0.83
N ASP A 108 -12.78 -10.72 1.16
CA ASP A 108 -13.73 -11.33 0.22
C ASP A 108 -14.77 -10.34 -0.32
N SER A 109 -15.13 -9.33 0.49
CA SER A 109 -16.03 -8.23 0.08
C SER A 109 -15.47 -7.37 -1.05
N LEU A 110 -14.15 -7.36 -1.27
CA LEU A 110 -13.46 -6.55 -2.27
C LEU A 110 -12.84 -7.41 -3.39
N LYS A 111 -12.75 -8.73 -3.19
CA LYS A 111 -11.99 -9.65 -4.05
C LYS A 111 -12.43 -9.64 -5.51
N ALA A 112 -13.75 -9.63 -5.76
CA ALA A 112 -14.30 -9.59 -7.11
C ALA A 112 -14.01 -8.25 -7.80
N ASP A 113 -14.21 -7.14 -7.09
CA ASP A 113 -13.98 -5.79 -7.62
C ASP A 113 -12.49 -5.53 -7.89
N PHE A 114 -11.62 -5.99 -7.00
CA PHE A 114 -10.17 -5.88 -7.15
C PHE A 114 -9.63 -6.80 -8.26
N ALA A 115 -10.23 -7.98 -8.46
CA ALA A 115 -9.93 -8.84 -9.60
C ALA A 115 -10.30 -8.15 -10.92
N ASN A 116 -11.47 -7.51 -10.99
CA ASN A 116 -11.87 -6.73 -12.16
C ASN A 116 -10.91 -5.55 -12.41
N LEU A 117 -10.53 -4.82 -11.37
CA LEU A 117 -9.52 -3.75 -11.46
C LEU A 117 -8.20 -4.27 -12.04
N LYS A 118 -7.70 -5.41 -11.53
CA LYS A 118 -6.49 -6.05 -12.04
C LYS A 118 -6.61 -6.41 -13.52
N GLU A 119 -7.71 -7.03 -13.93
CA GLU A 119 -7.91 -7.42 -15.33
C GLU A 119 -7.94 -6.21 -16.26
N VAL A 120 -8.67 -5.16 -15.88
CA VAL A 120 -8.76 -3.92 -16.67
C VAL A 120 -7.42 -3.19 -16.70
N ALA A 121 -6.69 -3.15 -15.59
CA ALA A 121 -5.34 -2.59 -15.50
C ALA A 121 -4.37 -3.33 -16.43
N VAL A 122 -4.32 -4.66 -16.36
CA VAL A 122 -3.47 -5.51 -17.22
C VAL A 122 -3.86 -5.37 -18.68
N ALA A 123 -5.16 -5.35 -19.00
CA ALA A 123 -5.62 -5.17 -20.37
C ALA A 123 -5.22 -3.79 -20.91
N GLY A 124 -5.31 -2.73 -20.10
CA GLY A 124 -4.96 -1.38 -20.52
C GLY A 124 -3.48 -1.16 -20.81
N VAL A 125 -2.61 -1.94 -20.17
CA VAL A 125 -1.18 -1.98 -20.50
C VAL A 125 -0.95 -2.39 -21.95
N THR A 126 -1.65 -3.42 -22.41
CA THR A 126 -1.49 -3.97 -23.76
C THR A 126 -2.37 -3.23 -24.77
N ASP A 127 -3.53 -2.74 -24.34
CA ASP A 127 -4.51 -2.01 -25.14
C ASP A 127 -4.89 -0.70 -24.45
N GLN A 128 -4.21 0.38 -24.84
CA GLN A 128 -4.42 1.73 -24.31
C GLN A 128 -5.87 2.23 -24.48
N THR A 129 -6.67 1.66 -25.39
CA THR A 129 -8.08 2.05 -25.55
C THR A 129 -8.92 1.68 -24.32
N VAL A 130 -8.50 0.70 -23.53
CA VAL A 130 -9.12 0.35 -22.25
C VAL A 130 -8.97 1.48 -21.23
N PHE A 131 -7.84 2.17 -21.22
CA PHE A 131 -7.65 3.35 -20.37
C PHE A 131 -8.46 4.55 -20.89
N SER A 132 -8.42 4.82 -22.20
CA SER A 132 -9.16 5.95 -22.80
C SER A 132 -10.69 5.79 -22.76
N SER A 133 -11.20 4.55 -22.69
CA SER A 133 -12.64 4.26 -22.62
C SER A 133 -13.24 4.41 -21.21
N GLY A 134 -12.43 4.77 -20.22
CA GLY A 134 -12.89 4.94 -18.83
C GLY A 134 -13.14 3.63 -18.07
N LYS A 135 -12.84 2.47 -18.67
CA LYS A 135 -13.02 1.16 -18.01
C LYS A 135 -12.23 1.06 -16.72
N LEU A 136 -11.00 1.58 -16.70
CA LEU A 136 -10.17 1.59 -15.49
C LEU A 136 -10.82 2.38 -14.35
N GLN A 137 -11.39 3.55 -14.67
CA GLN A 137 -12.10 4.38 -13.69
C GLN A 137 -13.36 3.66 -13.18
N ALA A 138 -14.10 2.98 -14.05
CA ALA A 138 -15.26 2.19 -13.67
C ALA A 138 -14.88 1.02 -12.74
N ALA A 139 -13.79 0.31 -13.03
CA ALA A 139 -13.28 -0.77 -12.20
C ALA A 139 -12.73 -0.28 -10.85
N MET A 140 -12.23 0.96 -10.80
CA MET A 140 -11.76 1.60 -9.57
C MET A 140 -12.88 2.11 -8.66
N ALA A 141 -14.08 2.37 -9.18
CA ALA A 141 -15.19 2.89 -8.41
C ALA A 141 -15.56 2.02 -7.20
N PRO A 142 -15.80 0.70 -7.34
CA PRO A 142 -16.13 -0.15 -6.19
C PRO A 142 -14.98 -0.25 -5.17
N VAL A 143 -13.73 -0.29 -5.64
CA VAL A 143 -12.55 -0.27 -4.76
C VAL A 143 -12.49 1.02 -3.95
N THR A 144 -12.76 2.16 -4.58
CA THR A 144 -12.84 3.46 -3.92
C THR A 144 -13.97 3.50 -2.89
N THR A 145 -15.15 3.00 -3.24
CA THR A 145 -16.30 2.92 -2.31
C THR A 145 -15.97 2.08 -1.09
N TRP A 146 -15.29 0.94 -1.28
CA TRP A 146 -14.84 0.10 -0.18
C TRP A 146 -13.84 0.84 0.71
N ILE A 147 -12.85 1.51 0.13
CA ILE A 147 -11.86 2.32 0.87
C ILE A 147 -12.57 3.38 1.70
N THR A 148 -13.47 4.18 1.12
CA THR A 148 -14.18 5.25 1.84
C THR A 148 -15.04 4.71 2.99
N SER A 149 -15.61 3.52 2.83
CA SER A 149 -16.47 2.90 3.84
C SER A 149 -15.66 2.35 5.02
N ASN A 150 -14.51 1.73 4.74
CA ASN A 150 -13.75 0.93 5.70
C ASN A 150 -12.48 1.60 6.24
N CYS A 151 -11.90 2.56 5.51
CA CYS A 151 -10.60 3.17 5.81
C CYS A 151 -10.73 4.61 6.30
N LYS A 152 -11.15 4.76 7.56
CA LYS A 152 -11.31 6.04 8.26
C LYS A 152 -10.06 6.43 9.04
#